data_AF-A0A655FMN7-F1
#
_entry.id   AF-A0A655FMN7-F1
#
_cell.length_a   1.000
_cell.length_b   1.000
_cell.length_c   1.000
_cell.angle_alpha   90.00
_cell.angle_beta   90.00
_cell.angle_gamma   90.00
#
_symmetry.space_group_name_H-M   'P 1'
#
loop_
_entity.id
_entity.type
_entity.pdbx_description
1 polymer ?
#
loop_
_entity_poly.entity_id
_entity_poly.type
_entity_poly.pdbx_seq_one_letter_code
_entity_poly.pdbx_strand_id
1 'polypeptide(L)'
;MISEYIGSTKLGAAIQFVEPAAMGLPDDSDDTVSICARLGSADAPVDAGWFVHQVRSTPGGSEMRSRFWMGGPHIAVRKAPEVASKAVRPIASKLIGVSESTARNLLVYCAQEMNHLAGFLADLWESFGDE
;
A
#
# COMPACT_ATOMS: atom_id res chain seq x y z
N MET A 1 -5.05 8.47 7.26
CA MET A 1 -3.86 9.31 6.97
C MET A 1 -2.75 8.87 7.88
N ILE A 2 -1.52 8.77 7.39
CA ILE A 2 -0.37 8.32 8.17
C ILE A 2 0.83 9.25 7.94
N SER A 3 1.73 9.29 8.92
CA SER A 3 3.05 9.91 8.78
C SER A 3 4.10 8.92 9.20
N GLU A 4 4.99 8.56 8.28
CA GLU A 4 5.94 7.48 8.46
C GLU A 4 7.27 7.79 7.76
N TYR A 5 8.30 7.03 8.10
CA TYR A 5 9.60 7.11 7.44
C TYR A 5 9.74 5.95 6.46
N ILE A 6 10.03 6.26 5.21
CA ILE A 6 10.40 5.28 4.19
C ILE A 6 11.86 5.53 3.82
N GLY A 7 12.75 4.69 4.36
CA GLY A 7 14.18 5.00 4.40
C GLY A 7 14.45 6.21 5.30
N SER A 8 15.22 7.18 4.82
CA SER A 8 15.53 8.42 5.56
C SER A 8 14.53 9.56 5.33
N THR A 9 13.47 9.34 4.55
CA THR A 9 12.50 10.37 4.18
C THR A 9 11.23 10.22 5.00
N LYS A 10 10.85 11.27 5.74
CA LYS A 10 9.53 11.37 6.35
C LYS A 10 8.49 11.74 5.30
N LEU A 11 7.41 10.97 5.22
CA LEU A 11 6.34 11.14 4.26
C LEU A 11 4.99 11.29 4.98
N GLY A 12 4.11 12.11 4.40
CA GLY A 12 2.68 12.11 4.72
C GLY A 12 1.93 11.32 3.65
N ALA A 13 1.33 10.20 4.04
CA ALA A 13 0.64 9.32 3.12
C ALA A 13 -0.87 9.21 3.42
N ALA A 14 -1.63 9.11 2.33
CA ALA A 14 -3.04 8.77 2.34
C ALA A 14 -3.19 7.36 1.78
N ILE A 15 -3.65 6.44 2.63
CA ILE A 15 -4.04 5.08 2.24
C ILE A 15 -5.56 5.07 2.12
N GLN A 16 -6.06 4.64 0.97
CA GLN A 16 -7.49 4.46 0.69
C GLN A 16 -7.72 2.99 0.36
N PHE A 17 -8.28 2.24 1.32
CA PHE A 17 -8.60 0.84 1.11
C PHE A 17 -9.72 0.68 0.08
N VAL A 18 -9.61 -0.38 -0.73
CA VAL A 18 -10.57 -0.73 -1.76
C VAL A 18 -10.80 -2.23 -1.76
N GLU A 19 -11.92 -2.66 -2.32
CA GLU A 19 -12.18 -4.07 -2.56
C GLU A 19 -11.18 -4.67 -3.56
N PRO A 20 -10.84 -5.98 -3.46
CA PRO A 20 -9.93 -6.66 -4.38
C PRO A 20 -10.32 -6.49 -5.86
N ALA A 21 -11.63 -6.51 -6.15
CA ALA A 21 -12.16 -6.32 -7.50
C ALA A 21 -11.76 -4.98 -8.14
N ALA A 22 -11.51 -3.92 -7.35
CA ALA A 22 -11.04 -2.63 -7.86
C ALA A 22 -9.63 -2.71 -8.46
N MET A 23 -8.85 -3.72 -8.08
CA MET A 23 -7.53 -4.04 -8.64
C MET A 23 -7.59 -5.21 -9.64
N GLY A 24 -8.78 -5.69 -9.99
CA GLY A 24 -8.97 -6.86 -10.86
C GLY A 24 -8.57 -8.19 -10.20
N LEU A 25 -8.57 -8.24 -8.86
CA LEU A 25 -8.30 -9.44 -8.09
C LEU A 25 -9.61 -10.18 -7.76
N PRO A 26 -9.58 -11.51 -7.56
CA PRO A 26 -10.75 -12.25 -7.09
C PRO A 26 -11.15 -11.83 -5.68
N ASP A 27 -12.38 -12.16 -5.30
CA ASP A 27 -12.86 -12.01 -3.94
C ASP A 27 -12.04 -12.88 -2.97
N ASP A 28 -12.03 -12.45 -1.71
CA ASP A 28 -11.38 -13.18 -0.62
C ASP A 28 -12.10 -14.51 -0.30
N SER A 29 -11.42 -15.39 0.41
CA SER A 29 -11.94 -16.69 0.86
C SER A 29 -11.57 -16.94 2.31
N ASP A 30 -12.10 -18.03 2.89
CA ASP A 30 -11.78 -18.43 4.28
C ASP A 30 -10.26 -18.59 4.52
N ASP A 31 -9.49 -18.89 3.47
CA ASP A 31 -8.04 -19.10 3.53
C ASP A 31 -7.21 -17.93 3.00
N THR A 32 -7.84 -16.86 2.52
CA THR A 32 -7.12 -15.74 1.89
C THR A 32 -7.83 -14.42 2.08
N VAL A 33 -7.10 -13.44 2.61
CA VAL A 33 -7.54 -12.05 2.75
C VAL A 33 -6.61 -11.11 1.98
N SER A 34 -7.18 -10.16 1.25
CA SER A 34 -6.45 -9.23 0.39
C SER A 34 -6.66 -7.79 0.84
N ILE A 35 -5.67 -7.23 1.52
CA ILE A 35 -5.66 -5.82 1.89
C ILE A 35 -5.19 -4.98 0.70
N CYS A 36 -6.15 -4.42 -0.05
CA CYS A 36 -5.89 -3.65 -1.26
C CYS A 36 -6.08 -2.15 -1.01
N ALA A 37 -5.21 -1.32 -1.59
CA ALA A 37 -5.37 0.12 -1.44
C ALA A 37 -4.74 0.97 -2.55
N ARG A 38 -5.29 2.18 -2.69
CA ARG A 38 -4.61 3.33 -3.30
C ARG A 38 -3.70 4.00 -2.28
N LEU A 39 -2.45 4.23 -2.68
CA LEU A 39 -1.48 5.01 -1.91
C LEU A 39 -1.28 6.37 -2.59
N GLY A 40 -1.31 7.45 -1.82
CA GLY A 40 -1.16 8.81 -2.33
C GLY A 40 -0.64 9.82 -1.33
N SER A 41 -0.50 11.06 -1.76
CA SER A 41 -0.05 12.17 -0.91
C SER A 41 -1.13 12.54 0.11
N ALA A 42 -0.68 12.84 1.34
CA ALA A 42 -1.54 13.44 2.34
C ALA A 42 -1.87 14.91 2.05
N ASP A 43 -0.91 15.62 1.47
CA ASP A 43 -0.94 17.09 1.30
C ASP A 43 -1.48 17.53 -0.06
N ALA A 44 -1.58 16.60 -1.01
CA ALA A 44 -2.07 16.86 -2.37
C ALA A 44 -3.11 15.82 -2.80
N PRO A 45 -4.07 16.18 -3.68
CA PRO A 45 -5.11 15.29 -4.18
C PRO A 45 -4.58 14.34 -5.26
N VAL A 46 -3.45 13.67 -5.00
CA VAL A 46 -2.76 12.83 -5.99
C VAL A 46 -2.42 11.49 -5.38
N ASP A 47 -2.81 10.44 -6.09
CA ASP A 47 -2.44 9.06 -5.81
C ASP A 47 -1.17 8.68 -6.56
N ALA A 48 -0.26 8.07 -5.83
CA ALA A 48 1.06 7.64 -6.27
C ALA A 48 1.01 6.27 -6.97
N GLY A 49 0.11 5.40 -6.52
CA GLY A 49 0.10 4.01 -6.92
C GLY A 49 -0.94 3.16 -6.21
N TRP A 50 -0.75 1.86 -6.33
CA TRP A 50 -1.56 0.81 -5.71
C TRP A 50 -0.67 -0.13 -4.89
N PHE A 51 -1.23 -0.72 -3.85
CA PHE A 51 -0.62 -1.88 -3.21
C PHE A 51 -1.66 -2.94 -2.84
N VAL A 52 -1.17 -4.18 -2.71
CA VAL A 52 -1.90 -5.28 -2.10
C VAL A 52 -1.00 -6.03 -1.15
N HIS A 53 -1.54 -6.38 0.01
CA HIS A 53 -1.02 -7.43 0.88
C HIS A 53 -2.00 -8.59 0.85
N GLN A 54 -1.60 -9.69 0.22
CA GLN A 54 -2.39 -10.93 0.23
C GLN A 54 -1.88 -11.82 1.35
N VAL A 55 -2.69 -12.04 2.38
CA VAL A 55 -2.42 -12.99 3.47
C VAL A 55 -3.11 -14.29 3.12
N ARG A 56 -2.39 -15.41 3.16
CA ARG A 56 -2.95 -16.74 2.95
C ARG A 56 -2.62 -17.69 4.09
N SER A 57 -3.57 -18.56 4.42
CA SER A 57 -3.36 -19.67 5.34
C SER A 57 -2.32 -20.64 4.81
N THR A 58 -1.52 -21.18 5.73
CA THR A 58 -0.56 -22.25 5.52
C THR A 58 -0.69 -23.25 6.66
N PRO A 59 -0.18 -24.50 6.54
CA PRO A 59 -0.23 -25.45 7.65
C PRO A 59 0.44 -24.97 8.94
N GLY A 60 1.37 -24.01 8.86
CA GLY A 60 2.14 -23.49 10.00
C GLY A 60 1.73 -22.09 10.46
N GLY A 61 0.62 -21.54 9.98
CA GLY A 61 0.20 -20.16 10.26
C GLY A 61 -0.22 -19.47 8.96
N SER A 62 0.30 -18.28 8.69
CA SER A 62 0.00 -17.53 7.47
C SER A 62 1.25 -17.02 6.78
N GLU A 63 1.18 -16.81 5.47
CA GLU A 63 2.17 -16.01 4.76
C GLU A 63 1.52 -14.78 4.12
N MET A 64 2.29 -13.70 4.00
CA MET A 64 1.85 -12.48 3.35
C MET A 64 2.69 -12.18 2.11
N ARG A 65 2.01 -11.93 0.98
CA ARG A 65 2.61 -11.57 -0.30
C ARG A 65 2.24 -10.15 -0.66
N SER A 66 3.23 -9.27 -0.61
CA SER A 66 3.07 -7.84 -0.90
C SER A 66 3.40 -7.52 -2.36
N ARG A 67 2.63 -6.63 -2.99
CA ARG A 67 2.97 -6.03 -4.29
C ARG A 67 2.66 -4.53 -4.25
N PHE A 68 3.54 -3.75 -4.87
CA PHE A 68 3.42 -2.29 -4.97
C PHE A 68 3.61 -1.87 -6.42
N TRP A 69 2.65 -1.13 -6.96
CA TRP A 69 2.72 -0.53 -8.30
C TRP A 69 2.72 0.98 -8.16
N MET A 70 3.90 1.58 -8.30
CA MET A 70 4.13 2.99 -8.01
C MET A 70 4.51 3.75 -9.28
N GLY A 71 3.97 4.96 -9.43
CA GLY A 71 4.38 5.90 -10.47
C GLY A 71 3.79 5.60 -11.85
N GLY A 72 4.31 6.29 -12.86
CA GLY A 72 3.95 6.08 -14.27
C GLY A 72 2.43 6.11 -14.51
N PRO A 73 1.84 5.05 -15.10
CA PRO A 73 0.41 5.00 -15.40
C PRO A 73 -0.47 4.88 -14.15
N HIS A 74 0.11 4.54 -12.99
CA HIS A 74 -0.63 4.38 -11.74
C HIS A 74 -0.86 5.72 -11.02
N ILE A 75 -0.20 6.80 -11.44
CA ILE A 75 -0.46 8.14 -10.91
C ILE A 75 -1.82 8.64 -11.39
N ALA A 76 -2.65 9.06 -10.44
CA ALA A 76 -3.98 9.61 -10.69
C ALA A 76 -4.24 10.84 -9.82
N VAL A 77 -4.95 11.83 -10.36
CA VAL A 77 -5.47 12.95 -9.57
C VAL A 77 -6.85 12.55 -9.05
N ARG A 78 -7.07 12.69 -7.74
CA ARG A 78 -8.33 12.31 -7.09
C ARG A 78 -9.47 13.13 -7.66
N LYS A 79 -10.61 12.48 -7.91
CA LYS A 79 -11.85 13.10 -8.44
C LYS A 79 -11.68 13.79 -9.80
N ALA A 80 -10.62 13.49 -10.57
CA ALA A 80 -10.40 14.05 -11.90
C ALA A 80 -10.63 13.00 -13.01
N PRO A 81 -11.15 13.38 -14.19
CA PRO A 81 -11.24 12.47 -15.34
C PRO A 81 -9.86 11.93 -15.74
N GLU A 82 -9.81 10.71 -16.27
CA GLU A 82 -8.54 10.06 -16.61
C GLU A 82 -7.70 10.87 -17.62
N VAL A 83 -8.36 11.56 -18.56
CA VAL A 83 -7.72 12.48 -19.51
C VAL A 83 -6.99 13.64 -18.83
N ALA A 84 -7.54 14.17 -17.73
CA ALA A 84 -6.89 15.21 -16.94
C ALA A 84 -5.68 14.63 -16.21
N SER A 85 -5.76 13.41 -15.68
CA SER A 85 -4.64 12.76 -15.00
C SER A 85 -3.42 12.58 -15.93
N LYS A 86 -3.63 12.21 -17.20
CA LYS A 86 -2.54 12.02 -18.18
C LYS A 86 -1.71 13.28 -18.42
N ALA A 87 -2.34 14.45 -18.44
CA ALA A 87 -1.66 15.73 -18.67
C ALA A 87 -0.76 16.17 -17.50
N VAL A 88 -1.13 15.83 -16.26
CA VAL A 88 -0.40 16.24 -15.04
C VAL A 88 0.62 15.21 -14.55
N ARG A 89 0.60 13.97 -15.06
CA ARG A 89 1.52 12.88 -14.67
C ARG A 89 3.01 13.28 -14.57
N PRO A 90 3.61 14.02 -15.53
CA PRO A 90 5.04 14.37 -15.47
C PRO A 90 5.39 15.31 -14.32
N ILE A 91 4.44 16.14 -13.89
CA ILE A 91 4.60 17.10 -12.79
C ILE A 91 4.30 16.38 -11.47
N ALA A 92 3.23 15.59 -11.44
CA ALA A 92 2.83 14.78 -10.30
C ALA A 92 3.90 13.74 -9.90
N SER A 93 4.58 13.11 -10.87
CA SER A 93 5.65 12.15 -10.58
C SER A 93 6.83 12.79 -9.84
N LYS A 94 7.19 14.02 -10.20
CA LYS A 94 8.21 14.81 -9.48
C LYS A 94 7.75 15.21 -8.08
N LEU A 95 6.49 15.59 -7.92
CA LEU A 95 5.93 16.01 -6.62
C LEU A 95 5.81 14.86 -5.62
N ILE A 96 5.46 13.65 -6.09
CA ILE A 96 5.25 12.49 -5.22
C ILE A 96 6.56 11.75 -4.94
N GLY A 97 7.63 12.02 -5.68
CA GLY A 97 8.94 11.41 -5.44
C GLY A 97 8.97 9.91 -5.69
N VAL A 98 8.19 9.43 -6.68
CA VAL A 98 8.24 8.02 -7.08
C VAL A 98 9.48 7.78 -7.94
N SER A 99 10.53 7.28 -7.31
CA SER A 99 11.79 6.86 -7.93
C SER A 99 12.05 5.37 -7.67
N GLU A 100 13.05 4.82 -8.36
CA GLU A 100 13.55 3.47 -8.05
C GLU A 100 14.04 3.36 -6.60
N SER A 101 14.71 4.40 -6.08
CA SER A 101 15.17 4.42 -4.68
C SER A 101 14.01 4.37 -3.70
N THR A 102 12.93 5.11 -3.96
CA THR A 102 11.70 5.05 -3.14
C THR A 102 11.09 3.65 -3.18
N ALA A 103 11.05 2.99 -4.33
CA ALA A 103 10.56 1.61 -4.46
C ALA A 103 11.43 0.60 -3.68
N ARG A 104 12.76 0.74 -3.73
CA ARG A 104 13.69 -0.10 -2.95
C ARG A 104 13.50 0.11 -1.45
N ASN A 105 13.35 1.35 -1.01
CA ASN A 105 13.08 1.64 0.40
C ASN A 105 11.74 1.07 0.85
N LEU A 106 10.69 1.14 0.01
CA LEU A 106 9.39 0.56 0.30
C LEU A 106 9.44 -0.96 0.44
N LEU A 107 10.25 -1.65 -0.38
CA LEU A 107 10.48 -3.08 -0.25
C LEU A 107 11.10 -3.44 1.11
N VAL A 108 12.17 -2.73 1.50
CA VAL A 108 12.85 -2.95 2.79
C VAL A 108 11.91 -2.63 3.95
N TYR A 109 11.21 -1.50 3.87
CA TYR A 109 10.23 -1.06 4.87
C TYR A 109 9.15 -2.12 5.10
N CYS A 110 8.48 -2.56 4.03
CA CYS A 110 7.44 -3.58 4.11
C CYS A 110 7.98 -4.89 4.70
N ALA A 111 9.18 -5.31 4.30
CA ALA A 111 9.79 -6.51 4.86
C ALA A 111 10.06 -6.36 6.37
N GLN A 112 10.61 -5.23 6.81
CA GLN A 112 10.92 -4.99 8.22
C GLN A 112 9.65 -4.90 9.07
N GLU A 113 8.69 -4.07 8.67
CA GLU A 113 7.46 -3.82 9.41
C GLU A 113 6.63 -5.11 9.57
N MET A 114 6.48 -5.87 8.48
CA MET A 114 5.61 -7.05 8.49
C MET A 114 6.26 -8.26 9.17
N ASN A 115 7.59 -8.42 9.06
CA ASN A 115 8.29 -9.44 9.86
C ASN A 115 8.29 -9.07 11.35
N HIS A 116 8.38 -7.78 11.68
CA HIS A 116 8.26 -7.33 13.06
C HIS A 116 6.87 -7.63 13.62
N LEU A 117 5.81 -7.26 12.89
CA LEU A 117 4.43 -7.54 13.27
C LEU A 117 4.18 -9.04 13.44
N ALA A 118 4.65 -9.88 12.51
CA ALA A 118 4.50 -11.33 12.58
C ALA A 118 5.12 -11.94 13.86
N GLY A 119 6.11 -11.28 14.47
CA GLY A 119 6.76 -11.74 15.69
C GLY A 119 5.90 -11.64 16.96
N PHE A 120 4.82 -10.86 16.95
CA PHE A 120 3.97 -10.67 18.15
C PHE A 120 2.47 -10.51 17.85
N LEU A 121 2.03 -10.59 16.57
CA LEU A 121 0.64 -10.39 16.19
C LEU A 121 -0.32 -11.37 16.88
N ALA A 122 0.07 -12.64 17.05
CA ALA A 122 -0.76 -13.64 17.70
C ALA A 122 -1.00 -13.28 19.18
N ASP A 123 0.07 -12.99 19.93
CA ASP A 123 0.00 -12.59 21.35
C ASP A 123 -0.80 -11.28 21.52
N LEU A 124 -0.64 -10.34 20.58
CA LEU A 124 -1.40 -9.09 20.56
C LEU A 124 -2.90 -9.35 20.37
N TRP A 125 -3.26 -10.22 19.43
CA TRP A 125 -4.66 -10.60 19.20
C TRP A 125 -5.27 -11.34 20.38
N GLU A 126 -4.53 -12.28 20.99
CA GLU A 126 -4.99 -12.97 22.20
C GLU A 126 -5.28 -11.99 23.35
N SER A 127 -4.46 -10.95 23.46
CA SER A 127 -4.57 -9.97 24.55
C SER A 127 -5.65 -8.90 24.31
N PHE A 128 -5.89 -8.50 23.05
CA PHE A 128 -6.68 -7.31 22.71
C PHE A 128 -7.69 -7.49 21.57
N GLY A 129 -7.85 -8.69 21.01
CA GLY A 129 -8.66 -8.91 19.79
C GLY A 129 -10.16 -8.74 19.98
N ASP A 130 -10.65 -8.87 21.21
CA ASP A 130 -12.06 -8.75 21.59
C ASP A 130 -12.43 -7.38 22.20
N GLU A 131 -11.48 -6.43 22.27
CA GLU A 131 -11.75 -5.03 22.67
C GLU A 131 -12.42 -4.22 21.54
#